data_AF-A0A7S2CCM9-F1
#
_entry.id   AF-A0A7S2CCM9-F1
#
_cell.length_a   1.000
_cell.length_b   1.000
_cell.length_c   1.000
_cell.angle_alpha   90.00
_cell.angle_beta   90.00
_cell.angle_gamma   90.00
#
_symmetry.space_group_name_H-M   'P 1'
#
loop_
_entity.id
_entity.type
_entity.pdbx_description
1 polymer ?
#
loop_
_entity_poly.entity_id
_entity_poly.type
_entity_poly.pdbx_seq_one_letter_code
_entity_poly.pdbx_strand_id
1 'polypeptide(L)'
;EPETQSYDFWAVGQDCCSQTAADFRCGAWSHTAARKAIRIIDSEASPYYRLAVKQAETLYGIVASHPIFFRWSVDPEAEVAAWNRKAFSNYVFMVCVAFVVSLFALTLATCQFAFIGRSGQMEMLNDPAWNSDVYQPVAMDPSMPRYNGV
;
A
#
# COMPACT_ATOMS: atom_id res chain seq x y z
N GLU A 1 -15.01 -20.20 38.02
CA GLU A 1 -15.12 -20.92 36.74
C GLU A 1 -15.98 -20.15 35.75
N PRO A 2 -15.68 -20.17 34.44
CA PRO A 2 -16.56 -19.65 33.41
C PRO A 2 -17.77 -20.59 33.19
N GLU A 3 -18.94 -20.03 32.88
CA GLU A 3 -20.16 -20.82 32.66
C GLU A 3 -20.04 -21.82 31.50
N THR A 4 -19.19 -21.53 30.52
CA THR A 4 -18.93 -22.39 29.36
C THR A 4 -17.82 -23.41 29.58
N GLN A 5 -17.17 -23.42 30.75
CA GLN A 5 -16.00 -24.26 31.06
C GLN A 5 -14.82 -24.13 30.06
N SER A 6 -14.82 -23.09 29.23
CA SER A 6 -13.79 -22.83 28.21
C SER A 6 -13.08 -21.51 28.49
N TYR A 7 -11.76 -21.54 28.47
CA TYR A 7 -10.88 -20.38 28.66
C TYR A 7 -10.43 -19.87 27.29
N ASP A 8 -11.22 -18.99 26.69
CA ASP A 8 -10.97 -18.54 25.30
C ASP A 8 -10.23 -17.20 25.22
N PHE A 9 -10.17 -16.43 26.30
CA PHE A 9 -9.49 -15.13 26.30
C PHE A 9 -8.09 -15.24 26.91
N TRP A 10 -7.07 -14.97 26.10
CA TRP A 10 -5.67 -15.11 26.50
C TRP A 10 -4.90 -13.81 26.34
N ALA A 11 -4.26 -13.37 27.44
CA ALA A 11 -3.23 -12.35 27.38
C ALA A 11 -1.91 -13.02 27.00
N VAL A 12 -1.30 -12.57 25.89
CA VAL A 12 -0.10 -13.20 25.34
C VAL A 12 0.97 -12.17 24.99
N GLY A 13 2.20 -12.66 24.88
CA GLY A 13 3.34 -11.93 24.35
C GLY A 13 4.56 -12.84 24.30
N GLN A 14 5.68 -12.29 23.83
CA GLN A 14 6.97 -12.97 23.76
C GLN A 14 7.88 -12.41 24.85
N ASP A 15 8.73 -13.27 25.42
CA ASP A 15 9.71 -12.91 26.46
C ASP A 15 9.09 -12.23 27.70
N CYS A 16 7.87 -12.65 28.06
CA CYS A 16 7.08 -12.05 29.14
C CYS A 16 7.31 -12.64 30.52
N CYS A 17 7.99 -13.78 30.61
CA CYS A 17 8.14 -14.54 31.84
C CYS A 17 9.27 -13.95 32.70
N SER A 18 9.02 -13.82 33.99
CA SER A 18 10.07 -13.55 34.97
C SER A 18 10.99 -14.76 35.15
N GLN A 19 12.28 -14.52 35.39
CA GLN A 19 13.25 -15.60 35.64
C GLN A 19 13.07 -16.26 37.02
N THR A 20 12.46 -15.54 37.97
CA THR A 20 12.41 -15.94 39.38
C THR A 20 11.02 -16.30 39.88
N ALA A 21 9.97 -15.94 39.14
CA ALA A 21 8.59 -16.19 39.53
C ALA A 21 7.72 -16.54 38.32
N ALA A 22 6.62 -17.26 38.56
CA ALA A 22 5.63 -17.59 37.56
C ALA A 22 4.67 -16.41 37.31
N ASP A 23 5.21 -15.22 37.02
CA ASP A 23 4.43 -14.02 36.71
C ASP A 23 4.58 -13.58 35.25
N PHE A 24 3.47 -13.06 34.71
CA PHE A 24 3.37 -12.51 33.36
C PHE A 24 3.62 -11.00 33.39
N ARG A 25 4.65 -10.52 32.67
CA ARG A 25 5.09 -9.11 32.68
C ARG A 25 5.03 -8.41 31.32
N CYS A 26 4.19 -8.87 30.42
CA CYS A 26 4.06 -8.21 29.12
C CYS A 26 3.03 -7.09 29.11
N GLY A 27 3.32 -6.06 28.30
CA GLY A 27 2.46 -4.90 28.15
C GLY A 27 2.38 -4.06 29.41
N ALA A 28 1.17 -3.59 29.72
CA ALA A 28 0.92 -2.69 30.83
C ALA A 28 0.74 -3.40 32.19
N TRP A 29 1.49 -4.48 32.44
CA TRP A 29 1.35 -5.36 33.61
C TRP A 29 1.48 -4.62 34.96
N SER A 30 2.31 -3.58 35.03
CA SER A 30 2.57 -2.80 36.24
C SER A 30 1.59 -1.66 36.48
N HIS A 31 0.71 -1.37 35.51
CA HIS A 31 -0.22 -0.24 35.58
C HIS A 31 -1.58 -0.71 36.08
N THR A 32 -2.02 -0.20 37.24
CA THR A 32 -3.31 -0.52 37.84
C THR A 32 -4.52 -0.09 37.00
N ALA A 33 -4.33 0.88 36.11
CA ALA A 33 -5.34 1.36 35.17
C ALA A 33 -5.46 0.52 33.88
N ALA A 34 -4.57 -0.46 33.68
CA ALA A 34 -4.55 -1.29 32.47
C ALA A 34 -5.69 -2.32 32.49
N ARG A 35 -6.87 -1.94 32.02
CA ARG A 35 -8.05 -2.82 31.90
C ARG A 35 -8.45 -3.09 30.45
N LYS A 36 -7.62 -2.66 29.50
CA LYS A 36 -7.89 -2.73 28.08
C LYS A 36 -6.82 -3.59 27.41
N ALA A 37 -7.13 -4.10 26.22
CA ALA A 37 -6.20 -4.93 25.47
C ALA A 37 -6.44 -4.79 23.96
N ILE A 38 -5.41 -5.09 23.18
CA ILE A 38 -5.45 -5.04 21.72
C ILE A 38 -5.45 -6.48 21.21
N ARG A 39 -6.43 -6.83 20.37
CA ARG A 39 -6.49 -8.15 19.73
C ARG A 39 -5.32 -8.31 18.77
N ILE A 40 -4.61 -9.43 18.87
CA ILE A 40 -3.54 -9.80 17.94
C ILE A 40 -4.18 -10.45 16.72
N ILE A 41 -3.86 -9.92 15.54
CA ILE A 41 -4.37 -10.39 14.24
C ILE A 41 -3.23 -11.00 13.39
N ASP A 42 -1.99 -10.89 13.86
CA ASP A 42 -0.81 -11.38 13.17
C ASP A 42 -0.88 -12.91 12.94
N SER A 43 -0.81 -13.32 11.67
CA SER A 43 -0.87 -14.72 11.25
C SER A 43 0.41 -15.48 11.55
N GLU A 44 1.56 -14.79 11.67
CA GLU A 44 2.83 -15.46 11.94
C GLU A 44 2.98 -15.81 13.42
N ALA A 45 2.60 -14.91 14.33
CA ALA A 45 2.66 -15.17 15.77
C ALA A 45 1.54 -16.09 16.28
N SER A 46 0.37 -16.07 15.65
CA SER A 46 -0.84 -16.79 16.12
C SER A 46 -0.66 -18.31 16.32
N PRO A 47 0.00 -19.06 15.40
CA PRO A 47 0.30 -20.48 15.61
C PRO A 47 1.13 -20.76 16.86
N TYR A 48 2.12 -19.93 17.16
CA TYR A 48 2.98 -20.10 18.34
C TYR A 48 2.20 -19.87 19.64
N TYR A 49 1.31 -18.88 19.67
CA TYR A 49 0.44 -18.68 20.83
C TYR A 49 -0.54 -19.83 21.03
N ARG A 50 -1.04 -20.46 19.95
CA ARG A 50 -1.86 -21.67 20.06
C ARG A 50 -1.09 -22.83 20.69
N LEU A 51 0.18 -23.02 20.33
CA LEU A 51 1.03 -24.04 20.94
C LEU A 51 1.22 -23.79 22.45
N ALA A 52 1.46 -22.53 22.83
CA ALA A 52 1.57 -22.15 24.24
C ALA A 52 0.26 -22.42 25.01
N VAL A 53 -0.90 -22.13 24.41
CA VAL A 53 -2.21 -22.49 24.99
C VAL A 53 -2.35 -23.99 25.17
N LYS A 54 -1.96 -24.81 24.18
CA LYS A 54 -1.98 -26.28 24.30
C LYS A 54 -1.12 -26.81 25.44
N GLN A 55 0.04 -26.19 25.66
CA GLN A 55 0.88 -26.52 26.81
C GLN A 55 0.20 -26.16 28.14
N ALA A 56 -0.42 -24.98 28.23
CA ALA A 56 -1.15 -24.56 29.42
C ALA A 56 -2.40 -25.41 29.71
N GLU A 57 -3.15 -25.81 28.67
CA GLU A 57 -4.27 -26.76 28.78
C GLU A 57 -3.82 -28.07 29.44
N THR A 58 -2.70 -28.61 28.97
CA THR A 58 -2.13 -29.87 29.49
C THR A 58 -1.62 -29.72 30.92
N LEU A 59 -0.98 -28.59 31.25
CA LEU A 59 -0.37 -28.36 32.55
C LEU A 59 -1.40 -28.10 33.66
N TYR A 60 -2.46 -27.34 33.35
CA TYR A 60 -3.46 -26.90 34.32
C TYR A 60 -4.80 -27.63 34.21
N GLY A 61 -4.94 -28.56 33.26
CA GLY A 61 -6.19 -29.30 33.05
C GLY A 61 -7.35 -28.42 32.58
N ILE A 62 -7.05 -27.31 31.91
CA ILE A 62 -8.04 -26.37 31.36
C ILE A 62 -8.30 -26.64 29.88
N VAL A 63 -9.42 -26.15 29.35
CA VAL A 63 -9.80 -26.30 27.94
C VAL A 63 -10.02 -24.91 27.33
N ALA A 64 -9.47 -24.69 26.14
CA ALA A 64 -9.62 -23.48 25.34
C ALA A 64 -10.07 -23.88 23.93
N SER A 65 -11.38 -23.85 23.69
CA SER A 65 -11.97 -24.31 22.42
C SER A 65 -11.66 -23.38 21.25
N HIS A 66 -11.71 -22.07 21.49
CA HIS A 66 -11.53 -21.02 20.49
C HIS A 66 -10.66 -19.89 21.06
N PRO A 67 -9.34 -20.11 21.24
CA PRO A 67 -8.48 -19.11 21.85
C PRO A 67 -8.36 -17.86 21.00
N ILE A 68 -8.65 -16.71 21.61
CA ILE A 68 -8.47 -15.36 21.07
C ILE A 68 -7.36 -14.67 21.85
N PHE A 69 -6.42 -14.10 21.13
CA PHE A 69 -5.19 -13.54 21.68
C PHE A 69 -5.25 -12.02 21.81
N PHE A 70 -4.81 -11.52 22.95
CA PHE A 70 -4.78 -10.11 23.28
C PHE A 70 -3.42 -9.70 23.85
N ARG A 71 -2.94 -8.51 23.45
CA ARG A 71 -1.82 -7.83 24.09
C ARG A 71 -2.35 -6.83 25.11
N TRP A 72 -1.86 -6.91 26.34
CA TRP A 72 -2.28 -6.02 27.42
C TRP A 72 -1.80 -4.57 27.18
N SER A 73 -2.70 -3.59 27.28
CA SER A 73 -2.41 -2.16 27.11
C SER A 73 -3.16 -1.30 28.13
N VAL A 74 -2.63 -0.10 28.43
CA VAL A 74 -3.37 0.90 29.24
C VAL A 74 -4.46 1.55 28.40
N ASP A 75 -4.08 2.04 27.21
CA ASP A 75 -4.97 2.78 26.32
C ASP A 75 -4.78 2.32 24.86
N PRO A 76 -5.56 1.33 24.41
CA PRO A 76 -5.45 0.79 23.08
C PRO A 76 -5.92 1.77 22.01
N GLU A 77 -6.82 2.70 22.34
CA GLU A 77 -7.38 3.66 21.39
C GLU A 77 -6.29 4.65 20.95
N ALA A 78 -5.52 5.16 21.91
CA ALA A 78 -4.37 6.01 21.62
C ALA A 78 -3.28 5.28 20.82
N GLU A 79 -2.95 4.03 21.17
CA GLU A 79 -1.95 3.23 20.43
C GLU A 79 -2.37 3.02 18.96
N VAL A 80 -3.61 2.58 18.74
CA VAL A 80 -4.14 2.35 17.38
C VAL A 80 -4.26 3.67 16.61
N ALA A 81 -4.70 4.76 17.27
CA ALA A 81 -4.77 6.08 16.65
C ALA A 81 -3.38 6.59 16.23
N ALA A 82 -2.34 6.34 17.03
CA ALA A 82 -0.96 6.72 16.70
C ALA A 82 -0.44 5.95 15.47
N TRP A 83 -0.72 4.65 15.39
CA TRP A 83 -0.39 3.84 14.20
C TRP A 83 -1.10 4.36 12.95
N ASN A 84 -2.40 4.63 13.06
CA ASN A 84 -3.19 5.18 11.95
C ASN A 84 -2.68 6.56 11.52
N ARG A 85 -2.32 7.43 12.46
CA ARG A 85 -1.77 8.76 12.15
C ARG A 85 -0.45 8.66 11.39
N LYS A 86 0.46 7.78 11.84
CA LYS A 86 1.76 7.56 11.20
C LYS A 86 1.59 6.96 9.81
N ALA A 87 0.74 5.94 9.67
CA ALA A 87 0.44 5.32 8.38
C ALA A 87 -0.16 6.32 7.40
N PHE A 88 -1.14 7.13 7.84
CA PHE A 88 -1.79 8.13 7.01
C PHE A 88 -0.81 9.22 6.53
N SER A 89 0.02 9.75 7.43
CA SER A 89 1.02 10.75 7.06
C SER A 89 2.01 10.21 6.02
N ASN A 90 2.49 8.97 6.21
CA ASN A 90 3.39 8.33 5.27
C ASN A 90 2.72 8.03 3.91
N TYR A 91 1.46 7.59 3.95
CA TYR A 91 0.66 7.36 2.75
C TYR A 91 0.49 8.63 1.93
N VAL A 92 0.07 9.74 2.56
CA VAL A 92 -0.08 11.04 1.88
C VAL A 92 1.25 11.50 1.28
N PHE A 93 2.35 11.37 2.03
CA PHE A 93 3.68 11.70 1.50
C PHE A 93 4.02 10.89 0.24
N MET A 94 3.83 9.56 0.27
CA MET A 94 4.10 8.70 -0.88
C MET A 94 3.19 9.02 -2.08
N VAL A 95 1.92 9.36 -1.85
CA VAL A 95 1.00 9.77 -2.92
C VAL A 95 1.44 11.08 -3.55
N CYS A 96 1.86 12.07 -2.76
CA CYS A 96 2.40 13.33 -3.29
C CYS A 96 3.67 13.10 -4.11
N VAL A 97 4.59 12.26 -3.63
CA VAL A 97 5.81 11.90 -4.37
C VAL A 97 5.47 11.20 -5.69
N ALA A 98 4.57 10.20 -5.67
CA ALA A 98 4.14 9.50 -6.87
C ALA A 98 3.48 10.43 -7.89
N PHE A 99 2.68 11.40 -7.44
CA PHE A 99 2.07 12.41 -8.30
C PHE A 99 3.13 13.29 -8.99
N VAL A 100 4.11 13.80 -8.25
CA VAL A 100 5.20 14.61 -8.81
C VAL A 100 6.04 13.81 -9.81
N VAL A 101 6.39 12.56 -9.49
CA VAL A 101 7.14 11.68 -10.40
C VAL A 101 6.33 11.39 -11.68
N SER A 102 5.02 11.19 -11.56
CA SER A 102 4.15 10.95 -12.72
C SER A 102 4.06 12.18 -13.62
N LEU A 103 3.92 13.39 -13.06
CA LEU A 103 3.95 14.63 -13.84
C LEU A 103 5.30 14.82 -14.55
N PHE A 104 6.40 14.59 -13.84
CA PHE A 104 7.74 14.67 -14.41
C PHE A 104 7.90 13.70 -15.60
N ALA A 105 7.49 12.43 -15.44
CA ALA A 105 7.53 11.44 -16.51
C ALA A 105 6.70 11.86 -17.73
N LEU A 106 5.49 12.40 -17.51
CA LEU A 106 4.64 12.90 -18.60
C LEU A 106 5.29 14.07 -19.34
N THR A 107 5.92 15.02 -18.64
CA THR A 107 6.62 16.15 -19.28
C THR A 107 7.82 15.69 -20.11
N LEU A 108 8.60 14.72 -19.62
CA LEU A 108 9.72 14.17 -20.39
C LEU A 108 9.23 13.45 -21.65
N ALA A 109 8.16 12.65 -21.53
CA ALA A 109 7.57 11.95 -22.66
C ALA A 109 7.05 12.93 -23.73
N THR A 110 6.30 13.97 -23.34
CA THR A 110 5.79 14.97 -24.29
C THR A 110 6.92 15.74 -24.97
N CYS A 111 7.97 16.12 -24.23
CA CYS A 111 9.17 16.74 -24.82
C CYS A 111 9.86 15.81 -25.84
N GLN A 112 10.01 14.53 -25.54
CA GLN A 112 10.62 13.55 -26.45
C GLN A 112 9.80 13.40 -27.74
N PHE A 113 8.48 13.24 -27.63
CA PHE A 113 7.61 13.12 -28.80
C PHE A 113 7.60 14.40 -29.65
N ALA A 114 7.63 15.58 -29.03
CA ALA A 114 7.72 16.85 -29.73
C ALA A 114 9.06 17.03 -30.47
N PHE A 115 10.17 16.54 -29.91
CA PHE A 115 11.48 16.57 -30.56
C PHE A 115 11.56 15.62 -31.77
N ILE A 116 11.06 14.38 -31.64
CA ILE A 116 11.03 13.40 -32.74
C ILE A 116 10.13 13.87 -33.90
N GLY A 117 8.98 14.48 -33.59
CA GLY A 117 8.11 15.05 -34.62
C GLY A 117 8.77 16.17 -35.43
N ARG A 118 9.62 16.98 -34.79
CA ARG A 118 10.35 18.07 -35.45
C ARG A 118 11.49 17.58 -36.35
N SER A 119 12.24 16.54 -35.94
CA SER A 119 13.29 15.98 -36.78
C SER A 119 12.74 15.35 -38.06
N GLY A 120 11.57 14.71 -38.00
CA GLY A 120 10.91 14.15 -39.20
C GLY A 120 10.49 15.19 -40.23
N GLN A 121 9.99 16.35 -39.81
CA GLN A 121 9.61 17.44 -40.73
C GLN A 121 10.81 18.07 -41.45
N MET A 122 11.97 18.18 -40.79
CA MET A 122 13.18 18.70 -41.43
C MET A 122 13.71 17.77 -42.53
N GLU A 123 13.57 16.46 -42.37
CA GLU A 123 14.02 15.49 -43.38
C GLU A 123 13.16 15.56 -44.65
N MET A 124 11.84 15.70 -44.52
CA MET A 124 10.94 15.89 -45.66
C MET A 124 11.19 17.21 -46.42
N LEU A 125 11.55 18.28 -45.72
CA LEU A 125 11.82 19.59 -46.32
C LEU A 125 13.18 19.66 -47.03
N ASN A 126 14.17 18.89 -46.56
CA ASN A 126 15.49 18.79 -47.19
C ASN A 126 15.56 17.73 -48.31
N ASP A 127 14.49 16.95 -48.52
CA ASP A 127 14.42 16.02 -49.65
C ASP A 127 14.28 16.82 -50.96
N PRO A 128 15.24 16.71 -51.90
CA PRO A 128 15.18 17.40 -53.19
C PRO A 128 13.98 16.95 -54.05
N ALA A 129 13.33 15.83 -53.74
CA ALA A 129 12.10 15.41 -54.41
C ALA A 129 10.94 16.39 -54.18
N TRP A 130 10.86 17.02 -53.00
CA TRP A 130 9.83 18.01 -52.64
C TRP A 130 10.28 19.47 -52.84
N ASN A 131 11.59 19.74 -52.83
CA ASN A 131 12.17 21.08 -53.02
C ASN A 131 12.60 21.36 -54.47
N SER A 132 12.09 20.58 -55.44
CA SER A 132 12.27 20.90 -56.85
C SER A 132 11.22 21.93 -57.27
N ASP A 133 11.64 22.99 -57.97
CA ASP A 133 10.79 24.05 -58.55
C ASP A 133 9.70 23.56 -59.53
N VAL A 134 9.51 22.24 -59.65
CA VAL A 134 8.58 21.57 -60.56
C VAL A 134 7.14 21.62 -60.03
N TYR A 135 6.93 21.89 -58.74
CA TYR A 135 5.59 22.09 -58.15
C TYR A 135 5.30 23.58 -57.84
N GLN A 136 5.56 24.46 -58.80
CA GLN A 136 4.82 25.72 -58.84
C GLN A 136 3.34 25.39 -59.09
N PRO A 137 2.37 26.00 -58.39
CA PRO A 137 0.96 25.84 -58.73
C PRO A 137 0.79 26.39 -60.14
N VAL A 138 0.72 25.49 -61.12
CA VAL A 138 0.43 25.83 -62.51
C VAL A 138 -0.89 26.59 -62.48
N ALA A 139 -0.90 27.83 -62.97
CA ALA A 139 -2.11 28.62 -63.09
C ALA A 139 -3.19 27.76 -63.76
N MET A 140 -4.35 27.68 -63.13
CA MET A 140 -5.45 26.81 -63.54
C MET A 140 -5.81 27.11 -65.00
N ASP A 141 -5.54 26.18 -65.91
CA ASP A 141 -5.82 26.32 -67.34
C ASP A 141 -7.34 26.50 -67.55
N PRO A 142 -7.81 27.60 -68.14
CA PRO A 142 -9.24 27.85 -68.36
C PRO A 142 -9.92 26.82 -69.29
N SER A 143 -9.15 25.94 -69.96
CA SER A 143 -9.65 24.98 -70.93
C SER A 143 -10.00 23.59 -70.38
N MET A 144 -9.80 23.34 -69.08
CA MET A 144 -10.21 22.05 -68.51
C MET A 144 -11.74 21.91 -68.46
N PRO A 145 -12.31 20.79 -68.96
CA PRO A 145 -13.74 20.54 -68.82
C PRO A 145 -14.07 20.38 -67.33
N ARG A 146 -14.98 21.22 -66.84
CA ARG A 146 -15.58 21.03 -65.51
C ARG A 146 -16.29 19.68 -65.50
N TYR A 147 -15.81 18.77 -64.65
CA TYR A 147 -16.50 17.53 -64.35
C TYR A 147 -17.80 17.88 -63.62
N ASN A 148 -18.91 17.92 -64.35
CA ASN A 148 -20.23 18.04 -63.75
C ASN A 148 -20.57 16.68 -63.16
N GLY A 149 -20.43 16.56 -61.85
CA GLY A 149 -20.95 15.42 -61.09
C GLY A 149 -22.45 15.30 -61.33
N VAL A 150 -22.85 14.12 -61.81
CA VAL A 150 -24.24 13.63 -61.76
C VAL A 150 -24.43 12.97 -60.41
#